data_AF-A0A1G1MA87-F1
#
_entry.id   AF-A0A1G1MA87-F1
#
_cell.length_a   1.000
_cell.length_b   1.000
_cell.length_c   1.000
_cell.angle_alpha   90.00
_cell.angle_beta   90.00
_cell.angle_gamma   90.00
#
_symmetry.space_group_name_H-M   'P 1'
#
loop_
_entity.id
_entity.type
_entity.pdbx_description
1 polymer ?
#
loop_
_entity_poly.entity_id
_entity_poly.type
_entity_poly.pdbx_seq_one_letter_code
_entity_poly.pdbx_strand_id
1 'polypeptide(L)'
;MRQAQTPEQLANVQGMTQRKLIPHTKDGRLLYVYADAEACQCVYVGTEQNYQDYQKMVYQTNLADEQEATAEMNSETMFNWGVWGPWGPW
;
A
#
# COMPACT_ATOMS: atom_id res chain seq x y z
N MET A 1 -6.88 -7.21 -0.29
CA MET A 1 -5.46 -7.58 -0.06
C MET A 1 -5.12 -8.82 -0.86
N ARG A 2 -3.86 -9.03 -1.22
CA ARG A 2 -3.37 -10.25 -1.90
C ARG A 2 -2.07 -10.69 -1.23
N GLN A 3 -1.99 -11.97 -0.86
CA GLN A 3 -0.77 -12.58 -0.32
C GLN A 3 0.18 -12.95 -1.47
N ALA A 4 1.48 -12.92 -1.20
CA ALA A 4 2.50 -13.42 -2.11
C ALA A 4 2.37 -14.94 -2.26
N GLN A 5 2.15 -15.39 -3.49
CA GLN A 5 2.00 -16.80 -3.84
C GLN A 5 3.22 -17.35 -4.59
N THR A 6 4.13 -16.48 -5.04
CA THR A 6 5.35 -16.85 -5.75
C THR A 6 6.59 -16.24 -5.08
N PRO A 7 7.79 -16.83 -5.26
CA PRO A 7 9.03 -16.24 -4.77
C PRO A 7 9.26 -14.82 -5.30
N GLU A 8 8.85 -14.56 -6.55
CA GLU A 8 8.93 -13.23 -7.16
C GLU A 8 8.00 -12.23 -6.48
N GLN A 9 6.77 -12.62 -6.16
CA GLN A 9 5.84 -11.78 -5.38
C GLN A 9 6.41 -11.51 -3.99
N LEU A 10 6.97 -12.51 -3.31
CA LEU A 10 7.55 -12.35 -1.99
C LEU A 10 8.75 -11.39 -2.01
N ALA A 11 9.66 -11.56 -2.98
CA ALA A 11 10.78 -10.66 -3.18
C ALA A 11 10.31 -9.22 -3.47
N ASN A 12 9.21 -9.07 -4.21
CA ASN A 12 8.61 -7.76 -4.43
C ASN A 12 8.07 -7.16 -3.12
N VAL A 13 7.31 -7.91 -2.31
CA VAL A 13 6.83 -7.40 -1.00
C VAL A 13 8.01 -6.99 -0.11
N GLN A 14 9.05 -7.83 -0.01
CA GLN A 14 10.24 -7.56 0.81
C GLN A 14 11.00 -6.32 0.37
N GLY A 15 11.00 -6.04 -0.93
CA GLY A 15 11.62 -4.86 -1.50
C GLY A 15 10.89 -3.57 -1.15
N MET A 16 9.59 -3.60 -0.88
CA MET A 16 8.73 -2.43 -0.68
C MET A 16 8.93 -1.70 0.65
N THR A 17 8.47 -0.45 0.74
CA THR A 17 8.30 0.22 2.04
C THR A 17 7.25 -0.53 2.86
N GLN A 18 7.66 -1.00 4.05
CA GLN A 18 6.82 -1.82 4.89
C GLN A 18 5.87 -0.98 5.76
N ARG A 19 4.66 -1.49 5.97
CA ARG A 19 3.66 -0.98 6.93
C ARG A 19 3.25 0.48 6.74
N LYS A 20 3.33 0.99 5.51
CA LYS A 20 2.90 2.36 5.14
C LYS A 20 2.04 2.33 3.88
N LEU A 21 1.11 3.28 3.77
CA LEU A 21 0.34 3.51 2.54
C LEU A 21 1.12 4.47 1.64
N ILE A 22 1.65 3.96 0.52
CA ILE A 22 2.44 4.70 -0.45
C ILE A 22 1.58 5.04 -1.67
N PRO A 23 1.50 6.30 -2.11
CA PRO A 23 0.77 6.67 -3.31
C PRO A 23 1.48 6.20 -4.58
N HIS A 24 0.72 5.66 -5.53
CA HIS A 24 1.17 5.25 -6.85
C HIS A 24 0.16 5.71 -7.90
N THR A 25 0.66 6.30 -8.99
CA THR A 25 -0.15 6.55 -10.18
C THR A 25 -0.12 5.34 -11.09
N LYS A 26 -1.30 4.78 -11.40
CA LYS A 26 -1.48 3.72 -12.38
C LYS A 26 -2.59 4.09 -13.33
N ASP A 27 -2.32 4.07 -14.64
CA ASP A 27 -3.32 4.35 -15.68
C ASP A 27 -4.08 5.68 -15.45
N GLY A 28 -3.36 6.70 -14.97
CA GLY A 28 -3.92 8.02 -14.65
C GLY A 28 -4.71 8.10 -13.34
N ARG A 29 -4.77 7.02 -12.55
CA ARG A 29 -5.48 6.97 -11.27
C ARG A 29 -4.51 6.91 -10.10
N LEU A 30 -4.83 7.65 -9.03
CA LEU A 30 -4.09 7.60 -7.78
C LEU A 30 -4.57 6.41 -6.94
N LEU A 31 -3.64 5.52 -6.62
CA LEU A 31 -3.86 4.35 -5.77
C LEU A 31 -2.89 4.38 -4.60
N TYR A 32 -3.28 3.78 -3.49
CA TYR A 32 -2.46 3.68 -2.28
C TYR A 32 -2.12 2.22 -2.05
N VAL A 33 -0.82 1.92 -2.00
CA VAL A 33 -0.32 0.56 -1.83
C VAL A 33 0.30 0.42 -0.44
N TYR A 34 -0.09 -0.64 0.26
CA TYR A 34 0.47 -1.06 1.52
C TYR A 34 1.14 -2.42 1.35
N ALA A 35 2.28 -2.63 1.99
CA ALA A 35 3.00 -3.90 1.99
C ALA A 35 3.38 -4.33 3.40
N ASP A 36 3.32 -5.65 3.64
CA ASP A 36 3.76 -6.26 4.88
C ASP A 36 4.34 -7.64 4.60
N ALA A 37 5.67 -7.70 4.61
CA ALA A 37 6.47 -8.91 4.40
C ALA A 37 6.60 -9.78 5.66
N GLU A 38 6.26 -9.25 6.84
CA GLU A 38 6.53 -9.89 8.13
C GLU A 38 5.30 -10.66 8.63
N ALA A 39 4.13 -9.99 8.69
CA ALA A 39 2.95 -10.59 9.30
C ALA A 39 2.15 -11.43 8.30
N CYS A 40 1.85 -10.89 7.12
CA CYS A 40 0.97 -11.54 6.14
C CYS A 40 1.65 -11.88 4.81
N GLN A 41 2.88 -11.42 4.58
CA GLN A 41 3.57 -11.51 3.29
C GLN A 41 2.68 -11.04 2.14
N CYS A 42 2.04 -9.88 2.31
CA CYS A 42 0.94 -9.44 1.47
C CYS A 42 1.02 -7.96 1.10
N VAL A 43 0.24 -7.60 0.09
CA VAL A 43 0.00 -6.20 -0.28
C VAL A 43 -1.48 -5.88 -0.33
N TYR A 44 -1.80 -4.63 -0.07
CA TYR A 44 -3.14 -4.05 -0.22
C TYR A 44 -3.06 -2.88 -1.18
N VAL A 45 -4.03 -2.78 -2.07
CA VAL A 45 -4.19 -1.65 -3.00
C VAL A 45 -5.55 -1.05 -2.73
N GLY A 46 -5.56 0.22 -2.34
CA GLY A 46 -6.75 1.02 -2.11
C GLY A 46 -6.86 2.17 -3.11
N THR A 47 -8.09 2.62 -3.33
CA THR A 47 -8.39 3.85 -4.07
C THR A 47 -8.19 5.08 -3.17
N GLU A 48 -8.24 6.27 -3.76
CA GLU A 48 -8.30 7.52 -3.00
C GLU A 48 -9.47 7.55 -1.99
N GLN A 49 -10.64 7.04 -2.36
CA GLN A 49 -11.78 6.94 -1.44
C GLN A 49 -11.46 6.06 -0.23
N ASN A 50 -10.78 4.91 -0.43
CA ASN A 50 -10.38 4.05 0.68
C ASN A 50 -9.37 4.75 1.60
N TYR A 51 -8.46 5.56 1.03
CA TYR A 51 -7.52 6.35 1.80
C TYR A 51 -8.22 7.43 2.63
N GLN A 52 -9.20 8.15 2.07
CA GLN A 52 -9.99 9.14 2.80
C GLN A 52 -10.79 8.50 3.94
N ASP A 53 -11.37 7.32 3.72
CA ASP A 53 -12.11 6.61 4.77
C ASP A 53 -11.17 6.12 5.88
N TYR A 54 -9.97 5.64 5.52
CA TYR A 54 -8.91 5.37 6.49
C TYR A 54 -8.55 6.60 7.31
N GLN A 55 -8.34 7.75 6.69
CA GLN A 55 -8.04 8.99 7.39
C GLN A 55 -9.16 9.41 8.34
N LYS A 56 -10.44 9.25 7.95
CA LYS A 56 -11.58 9.53 8.83
C LYS A 56 -11.62 8.59 10.03
N MET A 57 -11.39 7.29 9.83
CA MET A 57 -11.33 6.32 10.92
C MET A 57 -10.19 6.64 11.88
N VAL A 58 -8.99 6.89 11.35
CA VAL A 58 -7.83 7.32 12.13
C VAL A 58 -8.13 8.60 12.90
N TYR A 59 -8.72 9.62 12.26
CA TYR A 59 -9.11 10.85 12.95
C TYR A 59 -10.12 10.61 14.09
N GLN A 60 -11.09 9.71 13.88
CA GLN A 60 -12.04 9.31 14.92
C GLN A 60 -11.39 8.48 16.05
N THR A 61 -10.34 7.74 15.74
CA THR A 61 -9.61 6.86 16.69
C THR A 61 -8.43 7.57 17.38
N ASN A 62 -7.89 8.65 16.81
CA ASN A 62 -6.68 9.36 17.24
C ASN A 62 -6.86 10.27 18.48
N LEU A 63 -7.58 9.75 19.48
CA LEU A 63 -7.23 9.98 20.88
C LEU A 63 -6.06 9.07 21.34
N ALA A 64 -5.52 8.16 20.51
CA ALA A 64 -4.56 7.15 20.98
C ALA A 64 -3.25 6.91 20.20
N ASP A 65 -3.14 7.04 18.87
CA ASP A 65 -1.89 6.60 18.18
C ASP A 65 -1.32 7.60 17.16
N GLU A 66 -0.01 7.81 17.30
CA GLU A 66 0.89 8.72 16.58
C GLU A 66 0.68 8.76 15.06
N GLN A 67 0.49 9.98 14.54
CA GLN A 67 0.60 10.26 13.11
C GLN A 67 2.06 10.45 12.72
N GLU A 68 2.63 9.51 11.97
CA GLU A 68 3.75 9.80 11.06
C GLU A 68 3.48 9.20 9.67
N ALA A 69 2.55 9.83 8.95
CA ALA A 69 2.43 9.66 7.50
C ALA A 69 2.72 11.01 6.83
N THR A 70 3.90 11.55 7.12
CA THR A 70 4.46 12.70 6.39
C THR A 70 4.78 12.24 4.99
N ALA A 71 4.20 12.92 4.00
CA ALA A 71 4.47 12.75 2.58
C ALA A 71 5.87 13.31 2.24
N GLU A 72 6.93 12.67 2.73
CA GLU A 72 8.28 12.87 2.20
C GLU A 72 8.46 11.92 1.01
N MET A 73 7.97 12.40 -0.14
CA MET A 73 8.03 11.71 -1.44
C MET A 73 9.47 11.68 -1.95
N ASN A 74 10.19 10.62 -1.61
CA ASN A 74 11.28 10.04 -2.42
C ASN A 74 11.33 8.54 -2.11
N SER A 75 10.36 7.77 -2.60
CA SER A 75 10.42 6.31 -2.49
C SER A 75 10.84 5.74 -3.84
N GLU A 76 12.14 5.46 -3.97
CA GLU A 76 12.75 4.67 -5.05
C GLU A 76 12.20 3.23 -5.14
N THR A 77 11.27 2.89 -4.25
CA THR A 77 10.70 1.58 -4.06
C THR A 77 9.32 1.47 -4.73
N MET A 78 9.31 1.31 -6.05
CA MET A 78 8.05 1.23 -6.81
C MET A 78 7.37 -0.13 -6.66
N PHE A 79 6.05 -0.13 -6.46
CA PHE A 79 5.22 -1.33 -6.55
C PHE A 79 5.25 -1.91 -7.98
N ASN A 80 5.63 -3.19 -8.14
CA ASN A 80 5.71 -3.82 -9.45
C ASN A 80 4.36 -4.42 -9.85
N TRP A 81 3.54 -3.65 -10.55
CA TRP A 81 2.21 -4.08 -11.00
C TRP A 81 2.19 -5.37 -11.83
N GLY A 82 3.25 -5.65 -12.59
CA GLY A 82 3.31 -6.83 -13.47
C GLY A 82 3.36 -8.14 -12.69
N VAL A 83 4.14 -8.18 -11.60
CA VAL A 83 4.34 -9.37 -10.74
C VAL A 83 3.05 -9.83 -10.07
N TRP A 84 2.13 -8.89 -9.85
CA TRP A 84 0.86 -9.18 -9.21
C TRP A 84 -0.26 -9.46 -10.21
N GLY A 85 -0.10 -9.13 -11.49
CA GLY A 85 -1.13 -9.26 -12.51
C GLY A 85 -2.27 -8.25 -12.35
N PRO A 86 -3.43 -8.49 -12.99
CA PRO A 86 -4.57 -7.59 -12.94
C PRO A 86 -5.05 -7.32 -11.51
N TRP A 87 -5.38 -6.06 -11.27
CA TRP A 87 -5.90 -5.59 -9.98
C TRP A 87 -7.08 -4.66 -10.23
N GLY A 88 -8.20 -4.92 -9.55
CA GLY A 88 -9.48 -4.21 -9.72
C GLY A 88 -10.28 -4.64 -10.96
N PRO A 89 -11.57 -4.33 -10.97
CA PRO A 89 -12.11 -3.30 -11.85
C PRO A 89 -12.36 -2.06 -10.97
N TRP A 90 -11.46 -1.07 -11.03
CA TRP A 90 -11.62 0.16 -10.24
C TRP A 90 -12.52 1.15 -10.97
#